data_AF-A0A8D9H6V9-F1
#
_entry.id   AF-A0A8D9H6V9-F1
#
_cell.length_a   1.000
_cell.length_b   1.000
_cell.length_c   1.000
_cell.angle_alpha   90.00
_cell.angle_beta   90.00
_cell.angle_gamma   90.00
#
_symmetry.space_group_name_H-M   'P 1'
#
loop_
_entity.id
_entity.type
_entity.pdbx_description
1 polymer ?
#
loop_
_entity_poly.entity_id
_entity_poly.type
_entity_poly.pdbx_seq_one_letter_code
_entity_poly.pdbx_strand_id
1 'polypeptide(L)'
;LGIYYVLPRIPGAVGGGLTLAPRGDKKCPLYVGQEISEVNKGLPARFSTWMSSSPCVAEPENVTDPFYIDAGPISSISFEIKKTEGSGYKIVFCPIMSNCTDVGIYVDRNGVRRLGLTSTPFEIVFKKVTGRETSSKTMSII
;
A
#
# COMPACT_ATOMS: atom_id res chain seq x y z
N LEU A 1 5.41 14.05 10.92
CA LEU A 1 4.86 12.87 10.20
C LEU A 1 3.87 13.35 9.14
N GLY A 2 4.03 12.93 7.88
CA GLY A 2 3.17 13.32 6.77
C GLY A 2 2.18 12.19 6.40
N ILE A 3 1.13 12.54 5.66
CA ILE A 3 0.20 11.60 5.03
C ILE A 3 0.44 11.65 3.53
N TYR A 4 0.49 10.50 2.85
CA TYR A 4 0.88 10.42 1.45
C TYR A 4 -0.06 9.49 0.68
N TYR A 5 -0.39 9.83 -0.56
CA TYR A 5 -0.83 8.86 -1.54
C TYR A 5 0.38 8.08 -2.07
N VAL A 6 0.22 6.77 -2.20
CA VAL A 6 1.20 5.89 -2.83
C VAL A 6 0.73 5.61 -4.25
N LEU A 7 1.43 6.17 -5.23
CA LEU A 7 1.04 6.17 -6.64
C LEU A 7 2.06 5.38 -7.48
N PRO A 8 1.67 4.80 -8.63
CA PRO A 8 2.62 4.26 -9.60
C PRO A 8 3.65 5.32 -10.00
N ARG A 9 4.91 4.93 -10.15
CA ARG A 9 5.98 5.80 -10.63
C ARG A 9 5.70 6.30 -12.04
N ILE A 10 5.19 5.41 -12.90
CA ILE A 10 4.88 5.72 -14.29
C ILE A 10 3.38 6.00 -14.38
N PRO A 11 2.97 7.23 -14.77
CA PRO A 11 1.58 7.53 -15.03
C PRO A 11 1.04 6.74 -16.24
N GLY A 12 -0.26 6.51 -16.29
CA GLY A 12 -0.98 5.89 -17.41
C GLY A 12 -1.71 4.60 -17.06
N ALA A 13 -1.76 3.67 -18.03
CA ALA A 13 -2.57 2.45 -17.98
C ALA A 13 -2.15 1.42 -16.90
N VAL A 14 -1.11 1.71 -16.12
CA VAL A 14 -0.64 0.84 -15.03
C VAL A 14 -1.55 0.88 -13.79
N GLY A 15 -2.50 1.82 -13.74
CA GLY A 15 -3.51 1.94 -12.69
C GLY A 15 -3.32 3.15 -11.79
N GLY A 16 -4.07 3.18 -10.69
CA GLY A 16 -4.05 4.25 -9.70
C GLY A 16 -3.26 3.92 -8.45
N GLY A 17 -3.56 4.66 -7.39
CA GLY A 17 -2.89 4.53 -6.10
C GLY A 17 -3.31 3.30 -5.29
N LEU A 18 -2.65 3.12 -4.15
CA LEU A 18 -2.96 2.03 -3.22
C LEU A 18 -4.33 2.22 -2.56
N THR A 19 -5.05 1.13 -2.39
CA THR A 19 -6.40 1.08 -1.82
C THR A 19 -6.59 -0.20 -1.03
N LEU A 20 -7.78 -0.40 -0.45
CA LEU A 20 -8.15 -1.67 0.16
C LEU A 20 -8.94 -2.52 -0.84
N ALA A 21 -8.61 -3.81 -0.90
CA ALA A 21 -9.22 -4.79 -1.77
C ALA A 21 -9.97 -5.86 -0.96
N PRO A 22 -11.16 -6.28 -1.40
CA PRO A 22 -11.95 -7.29 -0.71
C PRO A 22 -11.28 -8.66 -0.69
N ARG A 23 -11.59 -9.43 0.36
CA ARG A 23 -11.14 -10.81 0.57
C ARG A 23 -12.31 -11.77 0.34
N GLY A 24 -12.79 -11.82 -0.91
CA GLY A 24 -14.00 -12.57 -1.25
C GLY A 24 -15.18 -12.09 -0.39
N ASP A 25 -15.88 -13.01 0.25
CA ASP A 25 -17.08 -12.71 1.06
C ASP A 25 -16.76 -12.16 2.46
N LYS A 26 -15.47 -12.07 2.84
CA LYS A 26 -15.08 -11.55 4.15
C LYS A 26 -14.98 -10.03 4.11
N LYS A 27 -15.73 -9.37 5.00
CA LYS A 27 -15.68 -7.91 5.20
C LYS A 27 -14.32 -7.45 5.75
N CYS A 28 -13.66 -8.24 6.60
CA CYS A 28 -12.34 -7.98 7.19
C CYS A 28 -11.56 -9.30 7.45
N PRO A 29 -10.21 -9.29 7.51
CA PRO A 29 -9.33 -8.19 7.12
C PRO A 29 -9.23 -8.07 5.59
N LEU A 30 -9.13 -6.82 5.11
CA LEU A 30 -8.96 -6.49 3.69
C LEU A 30 -7.51 -6.67 3.25
N TYR A 31 -7.30 -6.83 1.94
CA TYR A 31 -5.96 -6.82 1.35
C TYR A 31 -5.57 -5.41 0.92
N VAL A 32 -4.26 -5.16 0.82
CA VAL A 32 -3.79 -3.97 0.11
C VAL A 32 -3.90 -4.24 -1.39
N GLY A 33 -4.55 -3.34 -2.10
CA GLY A 33 -4.75 -3.42 -3.54
C GLY A 33 -4.34 -2.15 -4.25
N GLN A 34 -4.56 -2.15 -5.56
CA GLN A 34 -4.30 -1.02 -6.43
C GLN A 34 -5.61 -0.63 -7.14
N GLU A 35 -5.88 0.67 -7.20
CA GLU A 35 -6.95 1.20 -8.03
C GLU A 35 -6.70 0.89 -9.51
N ILE A 36 -7.77 0.64 -10.27
CA ILE A 36 -7.68 0.31 -11.71
C ILE A 36 -7.42 1.56 -12.55
N SER A 37 -7.96 2.71 -12.14
CA SER A 37 -7.82 3.97 -12.86
C SER A 37 -6.79 4.87 -12.21
N GLU A 38 -5.89 5.43 -13.00
CA GLU A 38 -4.89 6.41 -12.58
C GLU A 38 -5.50 7.65 -11.91
N VAL A 39 -6.72 8.03 -12.32
CA VAL A 39 -7.46 9.17 -11.75
C VAL A 39 -7.73 8.97 -10.26
N ASN A 40 -7.84 7.71 -9.81
CA ASN A 40 -8.05 7.36 -8.42
C ASN A 40 -6.71 7.29 -7.68
N LYS A 41 -6.45 8.27 -6.82
CA LYS A 41 -5.25 8.30 -5.95
C LYS A 41 -5.27 7.24 -4.85
N GLY A 42 -6.40 6.55 -4.66
CA GLY A 42 -6.60 5.55 -3.63
C GLY A 42 -6.74 6.15 -2.23
N LEU A 43 -6.38 5.36 -1.21
CA LEU A 43 -6.39 5.76 0.18
C LEU A 43 -5.03 6.32 0.59
N PRO A 44 -5.00 7.36 1.42
CA PRO A 44 -3.75 7.87 1.95
C PRO A 44 -3.13 6.91 2.97
N ALA A 45 -1.79 6.90 3.05
CA ALA A 45 -1.02 6.11 3.98
C ALA A 45 -0.15 6.97 4.90
N ARG A 46 0.14 6.43 6.09
CA ARG A 46 1.18 6.89 7.02
C ARG A 46 2.30 5.85 7.10
N PHE A 47 3.51 6.33 7.34
CA PHE A 47 4.69 5.48 7.51
C PHE A 47 5.17 5.58 8.94
N SER A 48 5.35 4.42 9.58
CA SER A 48 5.94 4.26 10.89
C SER A 48 7.14 3.33 10.80
N THR A 49 8.15 3.60 11.63
CA THR A 49 9.17 2.61 11.93
C THR A 49 8.70 1.78 13.11
N TRP A 50 9.03 0.48 13.13
CA TRP A 50 8.69 -0.44 14.24
C TRP A 50 8.95 0.15 15.63
N MET A 51 9.99 0.96 15.78
CA MET A 51 10.33 1.61 17.05
C MET A 51 9.30 2.66 17.53
N SER A 52 8.23 2.92 16.79
CA SER A 52 7.30 4.04 17.06
C SER A 52 5.81 3.69 17.18
N SER A 53 5.38 2.43 17.22
CA SER A 53 3.95 2.11 17.38
C SER A 53 3.62 0.83 18.17
N SER A 54 2.64 1.03 19.06
CA SER A 54 1.88 0.15 19.96
C SER A 54 1.42 -1.19 19.35
N PRO A 55 1.05 -2.20 20.17
CA PRO A 55 0.43 -3.44 19.70
C PRO A 55 -0.74 -3.13 18.76
N CYS A 56 -0.76 -3.77 17.59
CA CYS A 56 -1.74 -3.54 16.54
C CYS A 56 -3.17 -3.56 17.09
N VAL A 57 -3.80 -2.40 17.23
CA VAL A 57 -5.25 -2.28 17.42
C VAL A 57 -5.72 -1.19 16.48
N ALA A 58 -6.40 -1.60 15.40
CA ALA A 58 -7.42 -0.81 14.74
C ALA A 58 -8.22 -1.73 13.81
N GLU A 59 -9.47 -2.01 14.20
CA GLU A 59 -10.54 -2.04 13.21
C GLU A 59 -10.70 -0.60 12.70
N PRO A 60 -10.81 -0.37 11.39
CA PRO A 60 -11.05 0.99 10.91
C PRO A 60 -12.46 1.42 11.32
N GLU A 61 -12.59 2.15 12.44
CA GLU A 61 -13.88 2.72 12.85
C GLU A 61 -14.37 3.80 11.88
N ASN A 62 -13.51 4.33 10.99
CA ASN A 62 -13.89 5.13 9.82
C ASN A 62 -12.91 4.97 8.64
N VAL A 63 -13.42 4.82 7.41
CA VAL A 63 -12.63 4.64 6.16
C VAL A 63 -11.75 5.86 5.81
N THR A 64 -11.97 7.00 6.45
CA THR A 64 -11.19 8.24 6.23
C THR A 64 -9.81 8.22 6.89
N ASP A 65 -9.56 7.30 7.82
CA ASP A 65 -8.27 7.24 8.49
C ASP A 65 -7.20 6.63 7.58
N PRO A 66 -5.99 7.23 7.52
CA PRO A 66 -4.93 6.69 6.69
C PRO A 66 -4.48 5.33 7.23
N PHE A 67 -4.24 4.38 6.33
CA PHE A 67 -3.69 3.09 6.74
C PHE A 67 -2.19 3.22 7.02
N TYR A 68 -1.67 2.35 7.89
CA TYR A 68 -0.26 2.34 8.27
C TYR A 68 0.51 1.34 7.40
N ILE A 69 1.63 1.80 6.85
CA ILE A 69 2.66 0.95 6.23
C ILE A 69 3.84 0.95 7.20
N ASP A 70 4.02 -0.17 7.89
CA ASP A 70 5.09 -0.34 8.87
C ASP A 70 6.35 -0.94 8.22
N ALA A 71 7.48 -0.25 8.41
CA ALA A 71 8.80 -0.76 8.08
C ALA A 71 9.53 -1.20 9.35
N GLY A 72 10.06 -2.43 9.33
CA GLY A 72 10.69 -3.08 10.50
C GLY A 72 12.22 -3.11 10.45
N PRO A 73 12.92 -3.16 11.60
CA PRO A 73 14.34 -3.49 11.66
C PRO A 73 14.58 -4.95 11.25
N ILE A 74 15.83 -5.25 10.91
CA ILE A 74 16.35 -6.47 10.25
C ILE A 74 16.16 -7.77 11.09
N SER A 75 15.59 -7.72 12.31
CA SER A 75 15.69 -8.82 13.27
C SER A 75 14.61 -9.92 13.21
N SER A 76 13.63 -9.91 12.30
CA SER A 76 12.66 -11.02 12.20
C SER A 76 12.03 -11.27 10.82
N ILE A 77 11.34 -10.29 10.26
CA ILE A 77 10.84 -10.24 8.87
C ILE A 77 10.39 -8.79 8.69
N SER A 78 10.82 -8.10 7.63
CA SER A 78 10.51 -6.68 7.46
C SER A 78 10.01 -6.35 6.07
N PHE A 79 9.18 -5.31 5.99
CA PHE A 79 9.00 -4.55 4.76
C PHE A 79 9.97 -3.38 4.75
N GLU A 80 10.65 -3.17 3.64
CA GLU A 80 11.58 -2.05 3.44
C GLU A 80 11.18 -1.26 2.19
N ILE A 81 11.33 0.06 2.25
CA ILE A 81 11.16 0.94 1.10
C ILE A 81 12.56 1.26 0.56
N LYS A 82 12.86 0.77 -0.64
CA LYS A 82 14.16 0.97 -1.30
C LYS A 82 14.02 1.95 -2.47
N LYS A 83 15.03 2.81 -2.65
CA LYS A 83 15.10 3.68 -3.83
C LYS A 83 15.39 2.85 -5.08
N THR A 84 14.75 3.17 -6.19
CA THR A 84 15.02 2.56 -7.51
C THR A 84 16.13 3.35 -8.23
N GLU A 85 16.64 2.84 -9.35
CA GLU A 85 17.65 3.54 -10.16
C GLU A 85 17.14 4.88 -10.76
N GLY A 86 15.83 5.12 -10.75
CA GLY A 86 15.23 6.39 -11.20
C GLY A 86 14.57 7.22 -10.10
N SER A 87 13.48 7.92 -10.44
CA SER A 87 12.76 8.85 -9.56
C SER A 87 11.66 8.19 -8.71
N GLY A 88 11.84 6.93 -8.31
CA GLY A 88 10.83 6.18 -7.54
C GLY A 88 11.42 5.27 -6.48
N TYR A 89 10.53 4.56 -5.80
CA TYR A 89 10.82 3.60 -4.75
C TYR A 89 10.17 2.25 -5.08
N LYS A 90 10.63 1.21 -4.42
CA LYS A 90 9.97 -0.10 -4.40
C LYS A 90 9.84 -0.59 -2.96
N ILE A 91 8.78 -1.33 -2.70
CA ILE A 91 8.60 -2.03 -1.43
C ILE A 91 9.19 -3.43 -1.60
N VAL A 92 9.97 -3.89 -0.64
CA VAL A 92 10.52 -5.25 -0.61
C VAL A 92 10.19 -5.91 0.72
N PHE A 93 10.03 -7.22 0.68
CA PHE A 93 9.90 -8.05 1.87
C PHE A 93 11.23 -8.78 2.12
N CYS A 94 11.84 -8.55 3.29
CA CYS A 94 13.15 -9.05 3.66
C CYS A 94 13.06 -10.02 4.85
N PRO A 95 13.26 -11.33 4.64
CA PRO A 95 13.43 -12.30 5.72
C PRO A 95 14.84 -12.21 6.36
N ILE A 96 14.99 -12.61 7.64
CA ILE A 96 16.26 -12.49 8.43
C ILE A 96 17.50 -13.02 7.71
N MET A 97 17.34 -14.13 6.99
CA MET A 97 18.45 -14.88 6.39
C MET A 97 18.16 -15.24 4.93
N SER A 98 17.42 -14.39 4.23
CA SER A 98 17.11 -14.60 2.82
C SER A 98 17.19 -13.30 2.04
N ASN A 99 17.25 -13.44 0.73
CA ASN A 99 17.18 -12.28 -0.16
C ASN A 99 15.80 -11.64 -0.05
N CYS A 100 15.78 -10.31 -0.11
CA CYS A 100 14.53 -9.59 -0.17
C CYS A 100 13.80 -9.91 -1.48
N THR A 101 12.49 -10.12 -1.39
CA THR A 101 11.62 -10.30 -2.55
C THR A 101 10.87 -9.00 -2.81
N ASP A 102 10.75 -8.62 -4.08
CA ASP A 102 10.02 -7.42 -4.46
C ASP A 102 8.52 -7.57 -4.19
N VAL A 103 7.88 -6.50 -3.72
CA VAL A 103 6.42 -6.40 -3.63
C VAL A 103 5.92 -5.74 -4.91
N GLY A 104 5.04 -6.45 -5.62
CA GLY A 104 4.46 -6.04 -6.90
C GLY A 104 2.95 -6.14 -6.92
N ILE A 105 2.37 -5.82 -8.09
CA ILE A 105 0.94 -6.01 -8.34
C ILE A 105 0.70 -7.41 -8.87
N TYR A 106 -0.12 -8.17 -8.15
CA TYR A 106 -0.63 -9.47 -8.53
C TYR A 106 -2.12 -9.36 -8.84
N VAL A 107 -2.54 -9.75 -10.05
CA VAL A 107 -3.96 -9.83 -10.40
C VAL A 107 -4.45 -11.22 -10.03
N ASP A 108 -5.44 -11.27 -9.15
CA ASP A 108 -6.00 -12.54 -8.72
C ASP A 108 -6.96 -13.14 -9.77
N ARG A 109 -7.42 -14.36 -9.50
CA ARG A 109 -8.42 -15.07 -10.31
C ARG A 109 -9.74 -14.32 -10.54
N ASN A 110 -10.05 -13.31 -9.72
CA ASN A 110 -11.25 -12.49 -9.82
C ASN A 110 -10.97 -11.13 -10.50
N GLY A 111 -9.76 -10.91 -11.04
CA GLY A 111 -9.36 -9.66 -11.68
C GLY A 111 -8.98 -8.55 -10.69
N VAL A 112 -8.89 -8.83 -9.39
CA VAL A 112 -8.56 -7.87 -8.35
C VAL A 112 -7.04 -7.69 -8.26
N ARG A 113 -6.58 -6.45 -8.38
CA ARG A 113 -5.17 -6.06 -8.31
C ARG A 113 -4.73 -5.94 -6.85
N ARG A 114 -3.94 -6.89 -6.37
CA ARG A 114 -3.44 -6.97 -4.99
C ARG A 114 -1.94 -6.74 -4.91
N LEU A 115 -1.46 -6.24 -3.78
CA LEU A 115 -0.03 -6.28 -3.50
C LEU A 115 0.36 -7.70 -3.07
N GLY A 116 1.46 -8.20 -3.60
CA GLY A 116 2.00 -9.52 -3.30
C GLY A 116 3.49 -9.61 -3.58
N LEU A 117 4.11 -10.71 -3.15
CA LEU A 117 5.50 -11.01 -3.50
C LEU A 117 5.59 -11.40 -4.97
N THR A 118 6.43 -10.72 -5.73
CA THR A 118 6.58 -10.94 -7.18
C THR A 118 8.03 -10.75 -7.62
N SER A 119 8.34 -11.15 -8.86
CA SER A 119 9.63 -10.86 -9.50
C SER A 119 9.72 -9.44 -10.08
N THR A 120 8.61 -8.70 -10.16
CA THR A 120 8.55 -7.39 -10.81
C THR A 120 8.00 -6.36 -9.83
N PRO A 121 8.83 -5.43 -9.32
CA PRO A 121 8.40 -4.50 -8.30
C PRO A 121 7.31 -3.56 -8.81
N PHE A 122 6.36 -3.23 -7.94
CA PHE A 122 5.49 -2.09 -8.15
C PHE A 122 6.27 -0.84 -7.79
N GLU A 123 6.84 -0.18 -8.81
CA GLU A 123 7.58 1.07 -8.61
C GLU A 123 6.60 2.19 -8.26
N ILE A 124 6.85 2.86 -7.14
CA ILE A 124 5.95 3.83 -6.52
C ILE A 124 6.62 5.18 -6.27
N VAL A 125 5.79 6.21 -6.15
CA VAL A 125 6.15 7.54 -5.66
C VAL A 125 5.20 7.97 -4.56
N PHE A 126 5.69 8.82 -3.65
CA PHE A 126 4.91 9.34 -2.54
C PHE A 126 4.45 10.76 -2.83
N LYS A 127 3.14 10.95 -2.99
CA LYS A 127 2.53 12.28 -3.15
C LYS A 127 1.94 12.73 -1.82
N LYS A 128 2.56 13.74 -1.20
CA LYS A 128 2.08 14.30 0.06
C LYS A 128 0.64 14.80 -0.09
N VAL A 129 -0.22 14.47 0.87
CA VAL A 129 -1.57 15.03 0.96
C VAL A 129 -1.48 16.46 1.45
N THR A 130 -2.01 17.41 0.68
CA THR A 130 -2.04 18.83 0.99
C THR A 130 -3.48 19.28 1.16
N GLY A 131 -3.88 19.68 2.38
CA GLY A 131 -5.26 20.04 2.71
C GLY A 131 -6.14 18.84 3.11
N ARG A 132 -7.37 19.11 3.56
CA ARG A 132 -8.38 18.10 3.89
C ARG A 132 -9.04 17.63 2.58
N GLU A 133 -8.35 16.80 1.79
CA GLU A 133 -9.01 16.09 0.68
C GLU A 133 -10.00 15.09 1.30
N THR A 134 -11.28 15.49 1.39
CA THR A 134 -12.37 14.56 1.69
C THR A 134 -12.53 13.65 0.48
N SER A 135 -11.81 12.53 0.47
CA SER A 135 -12.12 11.41 -0.41
C SER A 135 -13.51 10.90 -0.04
N SER A 136 -14.54 11.50 -0.64
CA SER A 136 -15.92 11.03 -0.54
C SER A 136 -16.06 9.79 -1.41
N LYS A 137 -15.43 8.68 -0.99
CA LYS A 137 -15.82 7.35 -1.45
C LYS A 137 -16.75 6.80 -0.39
N THR A 138 -18.05 6.96 -0.58
CA THR A 138 -19.04 6.08 0.06
C THR A 138 -18.76 4.68 -0.46
N MET A 139 -18.15 3.84 0.37
CA MET A 139 -18.00 2.43 0.07
C MET A 139 -19.40 1.83 0.11
N SER A 140 -20.02 1.63 -1.06
CA SER A 140 -21.22 0.80 -1.16
C SER A 140 -20.75 -0.65 -1.10
N ILE A 141 -20.58 -1.15 0.12
CA ILE A 141 -20.47 -2.58 0.38
C ILE A 141 -21.92 -3.09 0.36
N ILE A 142 -22.39 -3.46 -0.84
CA ILE A 142 -23.60 -4.28 -0.99
C ILE A 142 -23.14 -5.73 -1.07
#